data_AF-A0AAN6PP03-F1
#
_entry.id   AF-A0AAN6PP03-F1
#
_cell.length_a   1.000
_cell.length_b   1.000
_cell.length_c   1.000
_cell.angle_alpha   90.00
_cell.angle_beta   90.00
_cell.angle_gamma   90.00
#
_symmetry.space_group_name_H-M   'P 1'
#
loop_
_entity.id
_entity.type
_entity.pdbx_description
1 polymer ?
#
loop_
_entity_poly.entity_id
_entity_poly.type
_entity_poly.pdbx_seq_one_letter_code
_entity_poly.pdbx_strand_id
1 'polypeptide(L)'
;MPARKRKSAPAAEEAPASPDAPATRRRSLRVSSSGQKSKYFEPESESDGTKGTPKKGRGRGRPAKKAKFEPESDENGDGYKEEAENVEPDAEATDDEFDEDAPPKVTFIPLPQLRDTGGVEYADDRLHPNTLAFLADLKANNKRTWLKSHDAEYRRALKDWESYVTTLTDKIIAADPTIPDLPFKDVNFRIYRDIRFSNDPTPYKPHFSAAFSRTGRKGPYACYYVHVEPGACFVGGGLWHPDGPALHKLRASIDERPARWRRVLNGEGFKERFLGISTGNSSSGAATTGGGGRGSKGGGGREEEEGDDGGEEKALRAFAERNKEGALKTRPKGFIPEHRDMQLLKLKNFTVGRKVADGVFTDVRGQEEVASVVGDMVGFITHLNRIVMPDPGDDDESDEDEDGDED
;
A
#
# COMPACT_ATOMS: atom_id res chain seq x y z
N MET A 1 55.92 15.60 -54.23
CA MET A 1 57.35 15.99 -54.10
C MET A 1 57.71 16.03 -52.61
N PRO A 2 58.92 15.59 -52.21
CA PRO A 2 59.07 14.53 -51.21
C PRO A 2 59.55 14.98 -49.81
N ALA A 3 59.59 13.98 -48.93
CA ALA A 3 60.09 13.95 -47.56
C ALA A 3 61.46 14.60 -47.33
N ARG A 4 61.68 15.07 -46.09
CA ARG A 4 63.03 15.31 -45.57
C ARG A 4 63.32 14.44 -44.34
N LYS A 5 64.40 13.66 -44.49
CA LYS A 5 64.98 12.68 -43.57
C LYS A 5 65.60 13.33 -42.32
N ARG A 6 65.31 12.69 -41.19
CA ARG A 6 66.16 12.29 -40.03
C ARG A 6 67.59 12.85 -39.88
N LYS A 7 67.95 13.14 -38.62
CA LYS A 7 69.28 12.89 -38.03
C LYS A 7 69.15 12.22 -36.65
N SER A 8 70.24 11.54 -36.28
CA SER A 8 70.40 10.32 -35.49
C SER A 8 70.85 10.53 -34.03
N ALA A 9 70.69 9.46 -33.24
CA ALA A 9 71.14 9.23 -31.86
C ALA A 9 72.68 9.11 -31.67
N PRO A 10 73.16 8.92 -30.42
CA PRO A 10 73.60 7.58 -29.96
C PRO A 10 73.19 7.25 -28.48
N ALA A 11 72.71 6.02 -28.18
CA ALA A 11 73.41 4.83 -27.59
C ALA A 11 73.80 4.98 -26.10
N ALA A 12 73.72 4.00 -25.19
CA ALA A 12 73.05 2.70 -25.01
C ALA A 12 73.48 2.24 -23.60
N GLU A 13 72.63 1.58 -22.80
CA GLU A 13 73.09 0.57 -21.83
C GLU A 13 71.96 -0.42 -21.47
N GLU A 14 72.38 -1.61 -21.08
CA GLU A 14 71.77 -2.93 -21.28
C GLU A 14 70.58 -3.30 -20.35
N ALA A 15 69.72 -4.20 -20.86
CA ALA A 15 68.84 -5.09 -20.10
C ALA A 15 69.53 -6.46 -19.89
N PRO A 16 69.08 -7.34 -18.97
CA PRO A 16 68.10 -8.39 -19.35
C PRO A 16 67.25 -8.90 -18.15
N ALA A 17 66.20 -9.73 -18.20
CA ALA A 17 65.35 -10.35 -19.22
C ALA A 17 64.15 -11.02 -18.49
N SER A 18 62.99 -11.10 -19.14
CA SER A 18 61.87 -12.02 -18.82
C SER A 18 62.23 -13.48 -19.22
N PRO A 19 61.53 -14.56 -18.80
CA PRO A 19 60.21 -14.95 -19.38
C PRO A 19 59.31 -15.69 -18.35
N ASP A 20 58.02 -15.99 -18.53
CA ASP A 20 57.42 -16.93 -19.48
C ASP A 20 55.88 -16.85 -19.40
N ALA A 21 55.22 -17.01 -20.54
CA ALA A 21 53.80 -17.35 -20.64
C ALA A 21 53.67 -18.83 -21.04
N PRO A 22 52.52 -19.47 -20.77
CA PRO A 22 51.85 -20.06 -21.93
C PRO A 22 50.33 -19.85 -21.95
N ALA A 23 49.86 -19.67 -23.18
CA ALA A 23 48.46 -19.64 -23.57
C ALA A 23 47.75 -20.98 -23.31
N THR A 24 46.52 -20.93 -22.81
CA THR A 24 45.51 -21.98 -23.09
C THR A 24 44.14 -21.37 -23.39
N ARG A 25 43.62 -21.71 -24.57
CA ARG A 25 42.23 -21.54 -24.98
C ARG A 25 41.34 -22.50 -24.18
N ARG A 26 40.30 -22.02 -23.52
CA ARG A 26 39.03 -22.75 -23.30
C ARG A 26 37.87 -21.76 -23.35
N ARG A 27 37.21 -21.65 -24.50
CA ARG A 27 35.87 -22.20 -24.81
C ARG A 27 34.77 -21.74 -23.85
N SER A 28 33.95 -20.85 -24.40
CA SER A 28 32.55 -20.57 -24.10
C SER A 28 31.77 -21.74 -23.51
N LEU A 29 31.10 -21.48 -22.38
CA LEU A 29 29.84 -22.13 -22.02
C LEU A 29 28.80 -21.03 -21.77
N ARG A 30 28.21 -20.55 -22.88
CA ARG A 30 26.92 -19.88 -22.87
C ARG A 30 25.88 -20.99 -22.88
N VAL A 31 25.34 -21.35 -21.72
CA VAL A 31 24.18 -22.23 -21.66
C VAL A 31 22.94 -21.39 -21.95
N SER A 32 22.29 -21.75 -23.04
CA SER A 32 21.08 -21.19 -23.61
C SER A 32 19.82 -21.68 -22.88
N SER A 33 18.96 -20.72 -22.54
CA SER A 33 17.49 -20.71 -22.64
C SER A 33 16.67 -21.98 -22.36
N SER A 34 15.73 -21.84 -21.42
CA SER A 34 14.30 -21.97 -21.74
C SER A 34 13.47 -21.06 -20.82
N GLY A 35 13.09 -19.89 -21.35
CA GLY A 35 12.06 -19.05 -20.77
C GLY A 35 10.69 -19.49 -21.30
N GLN A 36 9.76 -19.79 -20.41
CA GLN A 36 8.33 -19.68 -20.72
C GLN A 36 7.90 -18.27 -20.35
N LYS A 37 8.01 -17.34 -21.31
CA LYS A 37 7.21 -16.11 -21.31
C LYS A 37 5.99 -16.36 -22.18
N SER A 38 4.83 -16.27 -21.54
CA SER A 38 3.51 -16.27 -22.16
C SER A 38 3.40 -15.14 -23.18
N LYS A 39 3.08 -15.50 -24.42
CA LYS A 39 2.57 -14.57 -25.44
C LYS A 39 1.15 -14.16 -25.07
N TYR A 40 0.97 -12.94 -24.60
CA TYR A 40 -0.28 -12.23 -24.81
C TYR A 40 0.03 -10.74 -24.91
N PHE A 41 -0.42 -10.16 -26.02
CA PHE A 41 -0.34 -8.75 -26.40
C PHE A 41 0.96 -8.28 -27.09
N GLU A 42 0.94 -8.26 -28.42
CA GLU A 42 1.31 -7.07 -29.20
C GLU A 42 0.44 -6.98 -30.47
N PRO A 43 0.23 -5.77 -31.02
CA PRO A 43 -0.90 -5.41 -31.89
C PRO A 43 -0.59 -5.64 -33.37
N GLU A 44 -1.58 -6.05 -34.16
CA GLU A 44 -1.45 -6.06 -35.62
C GLU A 44 -2.34 -4.98 -36.26
N SER A 45 -1.64 -4.08 -36.96
CA SER A 45 -2.11 -3.24 -38.05
C SER A 45 -2.35 -4.06 -39.32
N GLU A 46 -3.21 -3.52 -40.17
CA GLU A 46 -3.72 -4.02 -41.45
C GLU A 46 -2.67 -4.59 -42.44
N SER A 47 -3.01 -5.66 -43.16
CA SER A 47 -2.95 -5.71 -44.63
C SER A 47 -3.47 -7.03 -45.22
N ASP A 48 -3.87 -6.90 -46.47
CA ASP A 48 -4.58 -7.74 -47.45
C ASP A 48 -4.03 -9.15 -47.75
N GLY A 49 -4.90 -10.00 -48.32
CA GLY A 49 -4.47 -10.85 -49.45
C GLY A 49 -4.35 -12.36 -49.27
N THR A 50 -5.41 -13.06 -49.69
CA THR A 50 -5.39 -14.29 -50.55
C THR A 50 -5.19 -15.72 -50.00
N LYS A 51 -5.95 -16.60 -50.68
CA LYS A 51 -6.25 -18.02 -50.47
C LYS A 51 -5.05 -18.96 -50.71
N GLY A 52 -5.06 -20.11 -50.01
CA GLY A 52 -4.33 -21.30 -50.44
C GLY A 52 -4.40 -22.49 -49.48
N THR A 53 -5.38 -23.39 -49.67
CA THR A 53 -5.34 -24.77 -49.13
C THR A 53 -4.42 -25.64 -50.01
N PRO A 54 -3.76 -26.73 -49.53
CA PRO A 54 -4.46 -28.02 -49.48
C PRO A 54 -3.97 -29.12 -48.47
N LYS A 55 -4.95 -29.95 -48.08
CA LYS A 55 -5.00 -31.44 -47.98
C LYS A 55 -4.21 -32.29 -46.94
N LYS A 56 -5.05 -32.98 -46.14
CA LYS A 56 -5.20 -34.44 -45.88
C LYS A 56 -4.21 -35.20 -44.96
N GLY A 57 -4.79 -35.79 -43.91
CA GLY A 57 -4.32 -37.01 -43.23
C GLY A 57 -5.39 -37.59 -42.27
N ARG A 58 -5.71 -38.88 -42.41
CA ARG A 58 -6.75 -39.70 -41.74
C ARG A 58 -6.43 -39.87 -40.23
N GLY A 59 -7.30 -40.09 -39.25
CA GLY A 59 -8.56 -40.82 -39.14
C GLY A 59 -8.45 -41.78 -37.93
N ARG A 60 -9.46 -41.81 -37.03
CA ARG A 60 -9.77 -42.74 -35.89
C ARG A 60 -10.29 -41.89 -34.71
N GLY A 61 -11.40 -42.11 -34.03
CA GLY A 61 -12.45 -43.12 -33.99
C GLY A 61 -13.10 -42.95 -32.60
N ARG A 62 -14.38 -42.58 -32.52
CA ARG A 62 -15.10 -42.30 -31.27
C ARG A 62 -16.17 -43.38 -31.06
N PRO A 63 -16.25 -44.05 -29.90
CA PRO A 63 -17.44 -44.77 -29.52
C PRO A 63 -18.37 -43.86 -28.69
N ALA A 64 -19.66 -43.97 -28.97
CA ALA A 64 -20.76 -43.43 -28.17
C ALA A 64 -21.31 -44.51 -27.24
N LYS A 65 -21.69 -44.16 -26.00
CA LYS A 65 -22.71 -44.89 -25.23
C LYS A 65 -23.56 -43.93 -24.40
N LYS A 66 -24.85 -44.27 -24.38
CA LYS A 66 -26.05 -43.57 -23.86
C LYS A 66 -26.25 -43.80 -22.35
N ALA A 67 -27.06 -42.91 -21.73
CA ALA A 67 -28.29 -43.17 -20.95
C ALA A 67 -28.40 -42.17 -19.76
N LYS A 68 -29.35 -41.23 -19.82
CA LYS A 68 -30.73 -41.22 -19.23
C LYS A 68 -30.78 -40.71 -17.78
N PHE A 69 -31.46 -39.58 -17.57
CA PHE A 69 -32.41 -39.39 -16.46
C PHE A 69 -33.38 -38.25 -16.81
N GLU A 70 -34.67 -38.46 -16.56
CA GLU A 70 -35.81 -37.55 -16.81
C GLU A 70 -36.09 -36.68 -15.55
N PRO A 71 -36.71 -35.49 -15.67
CA PRO A 71 -37.17 -34.70 -14.52
C PRO A 71 -38.70 -34.76 -14.34
N GLU A 72 -39.11 -34.97 -13.09
CA GLU A 72 -40.41 -34.58 -12.47
C GLU A 72 -40.03 -34.01 -11.10
N SER A 73 -40.71 -33.07 -10.43
CA SER A 73 -41.89 -32.22 -10.68
C SER A 73 -41.88 -31.13 -9.59
N ASP A 74 -42.41 -29.95 -9.93
CA ASP A 74 -43.28 -29.07 -9.13
C ASP A 74 -42.98 -28.73 -7.65
N GLU A 75 -42.74 -27.44 -7.37
CA GLU A 75 -43.68 -26.48 -6.72
C GLU A 75 -43.03 -25.46 -5.74
N ASN A 76 -43.24 -24.17 -6.10
CA ASN A 76 -43.55 -23.00 -5.27
C ASN A 76 -42.47 -22.12 -4.56
N GLY A 77 -42.61 -20.80 -4.84
CA GLY A 77 -42.12 -19.63 -4.08
C GLY A 77 -40.74 -19.13 -4.52
N ASP A 78 -40.51 -17.88 -4.98
CA ASP A 78 -40.95 -16.61 -4.42
C ASP A 78 -40.91 -15.48 -5.46
N GLY A 79 -41.82 -14.53 -5.31
CA GLY A 79 -42.14 -13.49 -6.29
C GLY A 79 -41.14 -12.34 -6.43
N TYR A 80 -40.94 -11.93 -7.67
CA TYR A 80 -40.51 -10.58 -8.02
C TYR A 80 -41.73 -9.80 -8.51
N LYS A 81 -42.11 -8.77 -7.74
CA LYS A 81 -43.01 -7.70 -8.19
C LYS A 81 -42.15 -6.70 -8.97
N GLU A 82 -42.36 -6.62 -10.28
CA GLU A 82 -42.08 -5.40 -11.04
C GLU A 82 -43.21 -4.42 -10.78
N GLU A 83 -42.93 -3.35 -10.04
CA GLU A 83 -43.75 -2.14 -10.10
C GLU A 83 -43.29 -1.35 -11.32
N ALA A 84 -44.04 -1.48 -12.42
CA ALA A 84 -43.94 -0.63 -13.57
C ALA A 84 -44.54 0.74 -13.21
N GLU A 85 -43.68 1.74 -12.99
CA GLU A 85 -44.11 3.12 -13.03
C GLU A 85 -44.43 3.51 -14.48
N ASN A 86 -45.66 4.01 -14.66
CA ASN A 86 -46.18 4.55 -15.91
C ASN A 86 -45.27 5.65 -16.46
N VAL A 87 -44.62 5.37 -17.59
CA VAL A 87 -44.18 6.40 -18.54
C VAL A 87 -45.20 6.43 -19.65
N GLU A 88 -45.94 7.53 -19.77
CA GLU A 88 -46.90 7.73 -20.86
C GLU A 88 -46.19 7.59 -22.22
N PRO A 89 -46.78 6.86 -23.19
CA PRO A 89 -46.19 6.72 -24.52
C PRO A 89 -46.39 8.01 -25.30
N ASP A 90 -45.36 8.85 -25.35
CA ASP A 90 -45.35 9.98 -26.28
C ASP A 90 -45.00 9.49 -27.69
N ALA A 91 -45.95 9.73 -28.58
CA ALA A 91 -45.88 9.84 -30.03
C ALA A 91 -45.15 8.76 -30.85
N GLU A 92 -45.97 7.99 -31.59
CA GLU A 92 -45.75 7.64 -33.00
C GLU A 92 -44.29 7.36 -33.39
N ALA A 93 -43.83 6.13 -33.12
CA ALA A 93 -42.69 5.57 -33.81
C ALA A 93 -43.08 5.40 -35.29
N THR A 94 -42.88 6.46 -36.08
CA THR A 94 -42.68 6.31 -37.51
C THR A 94 -41.54 5.32 -37.69
N ASP A 95 -41.82 4.28 -38.47
CA ASP A 95 -40.87 3.29 -38.94
C ASP A 95 -39.81 4.03 -39.77
N ASP A 96 -38.84 4.64 -39.07
CA ASP A 96 -37.70 5.30 -39.69
C ASP A 96 -36.89 4.20 -40.38
N GLU A 97 -37.10 4.09 -41.69
CA GLU A 97 -36.24 3.38 -42.62
C GLU A 97 -34.78 3.57 -42.19
N PHE A 98 -34.17 2.48 -41.75
CA PHE A 98 -32.74 2.44 -41.47
C PHE A 98 -32.03 2.59 -42.82
N ASP A 99 -31.83 3.83 -43.24
CA ASP A 99 -31.12 4.21 -44.45
C ASP A 99 -29.68 3.68 -44.34
N GLU A 100 -29.43 2.49 -44.91
CA GLU A 100 -28.12 1.84 -44.95
C GLU A 100 -27.06 2.68 -45.68
N ASP A 101 -27.48 3.71 -46.43
CA ASP A 101 -26.62 4.65 -47.14
C ASP A 101 -26.48 6.01 -46.40
N ALA A 102 -27.11 6.20 -45.24
CA ALA A 102 -26.97 7.43 -44.46
C ALA A 102 -25.54 7.58 -43.92
N PRO A 103 -24.85 8.71 -44.16
CA PRO A 103 -23.50 8.91 -43.67
C PRO A 103 -23.48 8.85 -42.13
N PRO A 104 -22.45 8.25 -41.51
CA PRO A 104 -22.39 8.08 -40.07
C PRO A 104 -22.55 9.43 -39.36
N LYS A 105 -23.53 9.51 -38.45
CA LYS A 105 -23.73 10.71 -37.61
C LYS A 105 -22.54 10.88 -36.67
N VAL A 106 -21.55 11.68 -37.09
CA VAL A 106 -20.40 12.07 -36.25
C VAL A 106 -20.85 13.17 -35.30
N THR A 107 -21.16 12.81 -34.06
CA THR A 107 -21.39 13.79 -32.99
C THR A 107 -20.05 14.22 -32.40
N PHE A 108 -19.67 15.48 -32.60
CA PHE A 108 -18.53 16.08 -31.91
C PHE A 108 -18.93 16.38 -30.46
N ILE A 109 -18.40 15.62 -29.50
CA ILE A 109 -18.53 15.93 -28.07
C ILE A 109 -17.30 16.78 -27.71
N PRO A 110 -17.46 18.10 -27.44
CA PRO A 110 -16.33 18.92 -27.04
C PRO A 110 -15.72 18.37 -25.76
N LEU A 111 -14.39 18.21 -25.75
CA LEU A 111 -13.70 17.83 -24.52
C LEU A 111 -13.77 19.00 -23.53
N PRO A 112 -14.05 18.73 -22.24
CA PRO A 112 -13.95 19.71 -21.17
C PRO A 112 -12.59 20.42 -21.21
N GLN A 113 -12.61 21.75 -21.09
CA GLN A 113 -11.39 22.53 -20.93
C GLN A 113 -10.79 22.31 -19.55
N LEU A 114 -9.46 22.41 -19.45
CA LEU A 114 -8.78 22.36 -18.17
C LEU A 114 -9.23 23.52 -17.28
N ARG A 115 -9.46 23.24 -16.01
CA ARG A 115 -9.72 24.26 -14.99
C ARG A 115 -8.55 25.23 -14.94
N ASP A 116 -8.88 26.51 -14.84
CA ASP A 116 -7.92 27.56 -14.56
C ASP A 116 -7.17 27.26 -13.26
N THR A 117 -5.93 27.72 -13.16
CA THR A 117 -5.11 27.49 -11.98
C THR A 117 -5.46 28.42 -10.81
N GLY A 118 -6.35 29.39 -11.02
CA GLY A 118 -6.76 30.35 -10.00
C GLY A 118 -5.61 31.24 -9.51
N GLY A 119 -4.56 31.38 -10.33
CA GLY A 119 -3.33 32.09 -9.96
C GLY A 119 -2.37 31.32 -9.05
N VAL A 120 -2.67 30.06 -8.72
CA VAL A 120 -1.78 29.19 -7.93
C VAL A 120 -0.95 28.33 -8.89
N GLU A 121 0.37 28.35 -8.76
CA GLU A 121 1.24 27.47 -9.56
C GLU A 121 1.33 26.08 -8.92
N TYR A 122 1.50 25.06 -9.77
CA TYR A 122 1.82 23.71 -9.31
C TYR A 122 3.21 23.70 -8.66
N ALA A 123 3.32 23.03 -7.52
CA ALA A 123 4.57 22.91 -6.78
C ALA A 123 4.80 21.45 -6.41
N ASP A 124 6.06 21.04 -6.30
CA ASP A 124 6.38 19.63 -6.08
C ASP A 124 6.17 19.20 -4.61
N ASP A 125 6.04 20.14 -3.68
CA ASP A 125 5.94 19.92 -2.23
C ASP A 125 4.49 19.92 -1.70
N ARG A 126 3.50 20.27 -2.51
CA ARG A 126 2.09 20.35 -2.11
C ARG A 126 1.16 20.07 -3.28
N LEU A 127 -0.01 19.52 -2.99
CA LEU A 127 -1.03 19.29 -4.00
C LEU A 127 -1.75 20.58 -4.38
N HIS A 128 -2.03 20.72 -5.66
CA HIS A 128 -2.83 21.81 -6.18
C HIS A 128 -4.32 21.59 -5.83
N PRO A 129 -5.10 22.63 -5.47
CA PRO A 129 -6.54 22.50 -5.18
C PRO A 129 -7.34 21.82 -6.31
N ASN A 130 -6.95 22.05 -7.56
CA ASN A 130 -7.54 21.38 -8.72
C ASN A 130 -7.44 19.84 -8.66
N THR A 131 -6.39 19.29 -8.05
CA THR A 131 -6.21 17.84 -7.86
C THR A 131 -7.27 17.30 -6.91
N LEU A 132 -7.51 17.96 -5.78
CA LEU A 132 -8.58 17.60 -4.84
C LEU A 132 -9.97 17.77 -5.48
N ALA A 133 -10.17 18.86 -6.21
CA ALA A 133 -11.42 19.11 -6.90
C ALA A 133 -11.66 18.08 -8.03
N PHE A 134 -10.63 17.55 -8.68
CA PHE A 134 -10.77 16.45 -9.65
C PHE A 134 -11.20 15.15 -8.96
N LEU A 135 -10.63 14.83 -7.80
CA LEU A 135 -11.03 13.65 -7.03
C LEU A 135 -12.48 13.74 -6.54
N ALA A 136 -12.94 14.94 -6.16
CA ALA A 136 -14.33 15.20 -5.80
C ALA A 136 -15.27 14.98 -7.01
N ASP A 137 -14.92 15.51 -8.18
CA ASP A 137 -15.68 15.28 -9.41
C ASP A 137 -15.72 13.79 -9.80
N LEU A 138 -14.60 13.08 -9.66
CA LEU A 138 -14.51 11.65 -9.95
C LEU A 138 -15.42 10.84 -9.02
N LYS A 139 -15.52 11.24 -7.74
CA LYS A 139 -16.45 10.63 -6.79
C LYS A 139 -17.90 10.81 -7.21
N ALA A 140 -18.26 12.01 -7.66
CA ALA A 140 -19.60 12.33 -8.15
C ALA A 140 -19.92 11.66 -9.50
N ASN A 141 -18.91 11.47 -10.36
CA ASN A 141 -19.07 11.03 -11.74
C ASN A 141 -18.24 9.77 -12.06
N ASN A 142 -18.33 8.74 -11.22
CA ASN A 142 -17.51 7.53 -11.31
C ASN A 142 -17.92 6.60 -12.47
N LYS A 143 -17.72 7.07 -13.71
CA LYS A 143 -18.07 6.39 -14.97
C LYS A 143 -16.87 6.42 -15.92
N ARG A 144 -16.64 5.32 -16.65
CA ARG A 144 -15.50 5.21 -17.60
C ARG A 144 -15.55 6.25 -18.72
N THR A 145 -16.74 6.56 -19.22
CA THR A 145 -16.94 7.59 -20.25
C THR A 145 -16.58 8.98 -19.74
N TRP A 146 -16.90 9.27 -18.49
CA TRP A 146 -16.58 10.56 -17.85
C TRP A 146 -15.08 10.74 -17.66
N LEU A 147 -14.36 9.72 -17.14
CA LEU A 147 -12.91 9.84 -16.99
C LEU A 147 -12.21 9.98 -18.35
N LYS A 148 -12.73 9.32 -19.41
CA LYS A 148 -12.19 9.44 -20.76
C LYS A 148 -12.31 10.88 -21.31
N SER A 149 -13.41 11.58 -21.04
CA SER A 149 -13.55 12.98 -21.43
C SER A 149 -12.70 13.93 -20.57
N HIS A 150 -12.37 13.54 -19.33
CA HIS A 150 -11.55 14.33 -18.39
C HIS A 150 -10.10 13.82 -18.27
N ASP A 151 -9.59 13.12 -19.29
CA ASP A 151 -8.24 12.50 -19.25
C ASP A 151 -7.13 13.54 -19.04
N ALA A 152 -7.29 14.75 -19.57
CA ALA A 152 -6.34 15.85 -19.39
C ALA A 152 -6.25 16.30 -17.93
N GLU A 153 -7.39 16.44 -17.24
CA GLU A 153 -7.46 16.75 -15.81
C GLU A 153 -6.84 15.63 -14.98
N TYR A 154 -7.17 14.38 -15.32
CA TYR A 154 -6.60 13.21 -14.65
C TYR A 154 -5.07 13.17 -14.77
N ARG A 155 -4.51 13.38 -15.96
CA ARG A 155 -3.04 13.40 -16.16
C ARG A 155 -2.37 14.54 -15.41
N ARG A 156 -3.01 15.70 -15.35
CA ARG A 156 -2.52 16.85 -14.58
C ARG A 156 -2.50 16.55 -13.09
N ALA A 157 -3.60 16.02 -12.56
CA ALA A 157 -3.73 15.60 -11.17
C ALA A 157 -2.77 14.46 -10.80
N LEU A 158 -2.55 13.49 -11.71
CA LEU A 158 -1.62 12.39 -11.50
C LEU A 158 -0.17 12.87 -11.47
N LYS A 159 0.21 13.82 -12.34
CA LYS A 159 1.54 14.42 -12.34
C LYS A 159 1.82 15.21 -11.05
N ASP A 160 0.83 15.98 -10.60
CA ASP A 160 0.89 16.70 -9.32
C ASP A 160 1.07 15.73 -8.13
N TRP A 161 0.30 14.64 -8.11
CA TRP A 161 0.46 13.57 -7.13
C TRP A 161 1.83 12.88 -7.21
N GLU A 162 2.37 12.65 -8.40
CA GLU A 162 3.69 12.07 -8.60
C GLU A 162 4.80 12.96 -8.05
N SER A 163 4.77 14.26 -8.34
CA SER A 163 5.70 15.23 -7.76
C SER A 163 5.63 15.24 -6.22
N TYR A 164 4.42 15.33 -5.66
CA TYR A 164 4.20 15.32 -4.21
C TYR A 164 4.72 14.05 -3.53
N VAL A 165 4.46 12.88 -4.10
CA VAL A 165 4.94 11.61 -3.53
C VAL A 165 6.46 11.51 -3.61
N THR A 166 7.07 12.02 -4.68
CA THR A 166 8.52 11.99 -4.86
C THR A 166 9.22 12.81 -3.78
N THR A 167 8.79 14.06 -3.55
CA THR A 167 9.36 14.91 -2.49
C THR A 167 9.03 14.41 -1.08
N LEU A 168 7.86 13.81 -0.88
CA LEU A 168 7.51 13.17 0.38
C LEU A 168 8.37 11.92 0.67
N THR A 169 8.79 11.19 -0.38
CA THR A 169 9.65 10.00 -0.23
C THR A 169 10.96 10.37 0.47
N ASP A 170 11.59 11.48 0.09
CA ASP A 170 12.82 11.96 0.74
C ASP A 170 12.64 12.20 2.24
N LYS A 171 11.49 12.78 2.63
CA LYS A 171 11.18 13.04 4.05
C LYS A 171 10.88 11.74 4.81
N ILE A 172 10.25 10.76 4.17
CA ILE A 172 10.00 9.44 4.77
C ILE A 172 11.33 8.70 4.96
N ILE A 173 12.24 8.73 3.98
CA ILE A 173 13.58 8.12 4.09
C ILE A 173 14.38 8.76 5.22
N ALA A 174 14.26 10.09 5.39
CA ALA A 174 14.88 10.79 6.51
C ALA A 174 14.33 10.36 7.89
N ALA A 175 13.03 10.01 7.96
CA ALA A 175 12.41 9.51 9.18
C ALA A 175 12.70 8.02 9.45
N ASP A 176 12.71 7.20 8.40
CA ASP A 176 12.99 5.76 8.45
C ASP A 176 14.01 5.36 7.35
N PRO A 177 15.30 5.26 7.71
CA PRO A 177 16.36 4.88 6.78
C PRO A 177 16.24 3.47 6.19
N THR A 178 15.34 2.63 6.70
CA THR A 178 15.11 1.29 6.13
C THR A 178 14.33 1.34 4.83
N ILE A 179 13.68 2.47 4.52
CA ILE A 179 12.95 2.68 3.28
C ILE A 179 13.93 3.06 2.17
N PRO A 180 14.02 2.29 1.07
CA PRO A 180 14.84 2.67 -0.07
C PRO A 180 14.13 3.72 -0.94
N ASP A 181 14.93 4.50 -1.68
CA ASP A 181 14.42 5.31 -2.78
C ASP A 181 13.93 4.40 -3.91
N LEU A 182 12.61 4.41 -4.14
CA LEU A 182 11.93 3.55 -5.11
C LEU A 182 11.19 4.41 -6.14
N PRO A 183 11.11 3.96 -7.40
CA PRO A 183 10.34 4.65 -8.41
C PRO A 183 8.87 4.81 -8.00
N PHE A 184 8.26 5.94 -8.37
CA PHE A 184 6.87 6.28 -8.05
C PHE A 184 5.87 5.13 -8.29
N LYS A 185 6.00 4.38 -9.41
CA LYS A 185 5.16 3.23 -9.75
C LYS A 185 5.16 2.09 -8.71
N ASP A 186 6.23 1.97 -7.94
CA ASP A 186 6.46 0.90 -6.97
C ASP A 186 5.91 1.28 -5.59
N VAL A 187 5.65 2.57 -5.34
CA VAL A 187 4.97 3.06 -4.12
C VAL A 187 3.51 3.46 -4.36
N ASN A 188 3.16 3.92 -5.56
CA ASN A 188 1.83 4.44 -5.88
C ASN A 188 0.80 3.34 -6.20
N PHE A 189 -0.44 3.54 -5.78
CA PHE A 189 -1.58 2.72 -6.20
C PHE A 189 -2.26 3.29 -7.44
N ARG A 190 -2.65 2.38 -8.35
CA ARG A 190 -3.49 2.74 -9.50
C ARG A 190 -4.85 3.28 -9.03
N ILE A 191 -5.39 4.25 -9.78
CA ILE A 191 -6.73 4.80 -9.57
C ILE A 191 -7.85 3.80 -9.89
N TYR A 192 -7.59 2.81 -10.74
CA TYR A 192 -8.58 1.81 -11.12
C TYR A 192 -8.89 0.85 -9.96
N ARG A 193 -10.17 0.57 -9.74
CA ARG A 193 -10.64 -0.43 -8.77
C ARG A 193 -10.55 -1.84 -9.36
N ASP A 194 -10.51 -2.86 -8.49
CA ASP A 194 -10.81 -4.24 -8.89
C ASP A 194 -12.25 -4.52 -8.50
N ILE A 195 -13.12 -4.72 -9.50
CA ILE A 195 -14.57 -4.83 -9.30
C ILE A 195 -15.07 -6.29 -9.34
N ARG A 196 -14.20 -7.26 -9.66
CA ARG A 196 -14.60 -8.66 -9.90
C ARG A 196 -15.31 -9.33 -8.73
N PHE A 197 -15.04 -8.86 -7.52
CA PHE A 197 -15.59 -9.39 -6.26
C PHE A 197 -16.26 -8.31 -5.41
N SER A 198 -16.51 -7.14 -6.00
CA SER A 198 -17.08 -5.98 -5.29
C SER A 198 -18.56 -5.87 -5.62
N ASN A 199 -19.40 -5.73 -4.59
CA ASN A 199 -20.83 -5.39 -4.79
C ASN A 199 -21.00 -3.97 -5.33
N ASP A 200 -20.04 -3.08 -5.03
CA ASP A 200 -19.97 -1.75 -5.61
C ASP A 200 -19.34 -1.83 -7.03
N PRO A 201 -20.09 -1.48 -8.09
CA PRO A 201 -19.65 -1.57 -9.48
C PRO A 201 -18.78 -0.38 -9.93
N THR A 202 -18.47 0.58 -9.06
CA THR A 202 -17.70 1.77 -9.46
C THR A 202 -16.29 1.41 -9.96
N PRO A 203 -15.88 1.87 -11.16
CA PRO A 203 -14.63 1.44 -11.78
C PRO A 203 -13.38 2.12 -11.21
N TYR A 204 -13.51 3.27 -10.54
CA TYR A 204 -12.38 4.08 -10.07
C TYR A 204 -12.42 4.32 -8.57
N LYS A 205 -11.25 4.51 -7.99
CA LYS A 205 -11.05 5.01 -6.64
C LYS A 205 -11.12 6.54 -6.68
N PRO A 206 -11.97 7.19 -5.86
CA PRO A 206 -12.05 8.65 -5.79
C PRO A 206 -10.90 9.27 -4.97
N HIS A 207 -9.73 8.63 -4.97
CA HIS A 207 -8.59 9.01 -4.14
C HIS A 207 -7.27 8.60 -4.78
N PHE A 208 -6.22 9.31 -4.38
CA PHE A 208 -4.85 8.88 -4.59
C PHE A 208 -4.27 8.26 -3.33
N SER A 209 -3.38 7.30 -3.49
CA SER A 209 -2.69 6.71 -2.34
C SER A 209 -1.34 6.12 -2.71
N ALA A 210 -0.43 6.14 -1.75
CA ALA A 210 0.91 5.57 -1.85
C ALA A 210 1.22 4.75 -0.60
N ALA A 211 1.99 3.67 -0.77
CA ALA A 211 2.54 2.88 0.32
C ALA A 211 4.06 2.79 0.22
N PHE A 212 4.72 2.99 1.36
CA PHE A 212 6.18 3.00 1.49
C PHE A 212 6.58 1.85 2.41
N SER A 213 7.43 0.95 1.92
CA SER A 213 8.05 -0.13 2.70
C SER A 213 9.41 -0.45 2.09
N ARG A 214 10.17 -1.36 2.71
CA ARG A 214 11.45 -1.85 2.18
C ARG A 214 11.37 -2.38 0.74
N THR A 215 10.19 -2.78 0.28
CA THR A 215 9.94 -3.24 -1.10
C THR A 215 8.82 -2.47 -1.81
N GLY A 216 8.51 -1.26 -1.33
CA GLY A 216 7.44 -0.41 -1.85
C GLY A 216 6.05 -0.88 -1.44
N ARG A 217 5.05 -0.74 -2.30
CA ARG A 217 3.65 -1.11 -2.00
C ARG A 217 3.36 -2.62 -2.01
N LYS A 218 4.36 -3.44 -2.34
CA LYS A 218 4.26 -4.91 -2.43
C LYS A 218 5.29 -5.52 -1.50
N GLY A 219 5.01 -6.72 -1.03
CA GLY A 219 5.94 -7.52 -0.23
C GLY A 219 5.40 -7.83 1.16
N PRO A 220 6.20 -8.53 1.98
CA PRO A 220 5.79 -9.00 3.30
C PRO A 220 5.96 -7.94 4.42
N TYR A 221 6.51 -6.77 4.11
CA TYR A 221 6.83 -5.74 5.09
C TYR A 221 5.60 -4.91 5.46
N ALA A 222 5.55 -4.46 6.71
CA ALA A 222 4.68 -3.39 7.14
C ALA A 222 5.03 -2.11 6.37
N CYS A 223 4.00 -1.32 6.03
CA CYS A 223 4.16 -0.13 5.21
C CYS A 223 3.61 1.12 5.90
N TYR A 224 4.15 2.27 5.54
CA TYR A 224 3.49 3.57 5.71
C TYR A 224 2.51 3.76 4.56
N TYR A 225 1.38 4.39 4.81
CA TYR A 225 0.30 4.59 3.84
C TYR A 225 -0.19 6.03 3.91
N VAL A 226 -0.23 6.69 2.75
CA VAL A 226 -0.78 8.04 2.60
C VAL A 226 -1.99 7.96 1.69
N HIS A 227 -3.09 8.55 2.13
CA HIS A 227 -4.38 8.52 1.46
C HIS A 227 -4.94 9.93 1.30
N VAL A 228 -5.22 10.30 0.07
CA VAL A 228 -5.78 11.60 -0.29
C VAL A 228 -7.13 11.39 -0.96
N GLU A 229 -8.19 11.53 -0.18
CA GLU A 229 -9.58 11.55 -0.62
C GLU A 229 -10.24 12.81 -0.05
N PRO A 230 -10.85 13.68 -0.86
CA PRO A 230 -11.53 14.87 -0.34
C PRO A 230 -12.54 14.53 0.76
N GLY A 231 -12.35 15.11 1.95
CA GLY A 231 -13.14 14.86 3.16
C GLY A 231 -12.77 13.60 3.96
N ALA A 232 -11.83 12.78 3.47
CA ALA A 232 -11.43 11.52 4.07
C ALA A 232 -9.92 11.24 3.98
N CYS A 233 -9.08 12.29 3.95
CA CYS A 233 -7.63 12.11 3.94
C CYS A 233 -7.12 11.49 5.26
N PHE A 234 -6.13 10.62 5.15
CA PHE A 234 -5.47 10.04 6.32
C PHE A 234 -4.04 9.56 6.02
N VAL A 235 -3.25 9.47 7.08
CA VAL A 235 -1.91 8.86 7.08
C VAL A 235 -1.94 7.71 8.06
N GLY A 236 -1.40 6.57 7.68
CA GLY A 236 -1.40 5.39 8.52
C GLY A 236 -0.24 4.46 8.20
N GLY A 237 -0.27 3.29 8.82
CA GLY A 237 0.74 2.28 8.58
C GLY A 237 0.49 1.01 9.36
N GLY A 238 1.27 -0.01 9.03
CA GLY A 238 1.25 -1.30 9.70
C GLY A 238 1.19 -2.45 8.71
N LEU A 239 0.69 -3.58 9.18
CA LEU A 239 0.58 -4.80 8.39
C LEU A 239 -0.89 -5.15 8.13
N TRP A 240 -1.32 -4.90 6.90
CA TRP A 240 -2.68 -5.17 6.44
C TRP A 240 -2.75 -6.54 5.77
N HIS A 241 -3.65 -7.41 6.25
CA HIS A 241 -3.82 -8.79 5.78
C HIS A 241 -2.50 -9.56 5.57
N PRO A 242 -1.66 -9.71 6.63
CA PRO A 242 -0.56 -10.67 6.58
C PRO A 242 -1.03 -12.07 6.19
N ASP A 243 -0.14 -12.79 5.53
CA ASP A 243 -0.35 -14.20 5.22
C ASP A 243 -0.29 -15.08 6.48
N GLY A 244 -0.64 -16.36 6.33
CA GLY A 244 -0.69 -17.31 7.45
C GLY A 244 0.61 -17.40 8.25
N PRO A 245 1.78 -17.56 7.59
CA PRO A 245 3.08 -17.58 8.28
C PRO A 245 3.39 -16.28 9.04
N ALA A 246 3.23 -15.10 8.43
CA ALA A 246 3.48 -13.83 9.12
C ALA A 246 2.53 -13.66 10.32
N LEU A 247 1.26 -14.00 10.16
CA LEU A 247 0.27 -13.93 11.23
C LEU A 247 0.58 -14.91 12.38
N HIS A 248 1.14 -16.08 12.08
CA HIS A 248 1.60 -17.01 13.11
C HIS A 248 2.78 -16.43 13.90
N LYS A 249 3.78 -15.85 13.23
CA LYS A 249 4.92 -15.18 13.89
C LYS A 249 4.47 -14.04 14.80
N LEU A 250 3.51 -13.22 14.34
CA LEU A 250 2.94 -12.14 15.15
C LEU A 250 2.26 -12.67 16.41
N ARG A 251 1.46 -13.74 16.30
CA ARG A 251 0.81 -14.36 17.46
C ARG A 251 1.80 -14.99 18.43
N ALA A 252 2.82 -15.69 17.92
CA ALA A 252 3.90 -16.23 18.74
C ALA A 252 4.63 -15.11 19.49
N SER A 253 4.97 -14.01 18.81
CA SER A 253 5.60 -12.85 19.44
C SER A 253 4.73 -12.19 20.52
N ILE A 254 3.40 -12.12 20.34
CA ILE A 254 2.48 -11.58 21.36
C ILE A 254 2.48 -12.47 22.62
N ASP A 255 2.53 -13.79 22.44
CA ASP A 255 2.53 -14.75 23.54
C ASP A 255 3.89 -14.81 24.25
N GLU A 256 4.97 -14.97 23.49
CA GLU A 256 6.32 -15.16 24.01
C GLU A 256 6.96 -13.85 24.52
N ARG A 257 6.66 -12.70 23.90
CA ARG A 257 7.35 -11.42 24.16
C ARG A 257 6.38 -10.24 24.29
N PRO A 258 5.44 -10.28 25.24
CA PRO A 258 4.38 -9.28 25.37
C PRO A 258 4.90 -7.89 25.80
N ALA A 259 6.02 -7.83 26.54
CA ALA A 259 6.62 -6.58 27.00
C ALA A 259 7.07 -5.69 25.83
N ARG A 260 7.55 -6.29 24.74
CA ARG A 260 7.94 -5.55 23.53
C ARG A 260 6.72 -4.92 22.84
N TRP A 261 5.60 -5.63 22.79
CA TRP A 261 4.34 -5.10 22.27
C TRP A 261 3.82 -3.94 23.13
N ARG A 262 3.86 -4.06 24.46
CA ARG A 262 3.48 -2.97 25.38
C ARG A 262 4.35 -1.74 25.18
N ARG A 263 5.68 -1.90 25.18
CA ARG A 263 6.65 -0.82 24.96
C ARG A 263 6.39 -0.05 23.67
N VAL A 264 6.20 -0.77 22.56
CA VAL A 264 5.98 -0.16 21.24
C VAL A 264 4.64 0.57 21.16
N LEU A 265 3.57 -0.02 21.71
CA LEU A 265 2.24 0.60 21.71
C LEU A 265 2.11 1.75 22.74
N ASN A 266 2.96 1.75 23.78
CA ASN A 266 3.00 2.79 24.81
C ASN A 266 3.96 3.94 24.48
N GLY A 267 4.65 3.92 23.33
CA GLY A 267 5.49 5.03 22.89
C GLY A 267 4.69 6.33 22.83
N GLU A 268 5.22 7.40 23.42
CA GLU A 268 4.48 8.66 23.67
C GLU A 268 3.83 9.23 22.40
N GLY A 269 4.62 9.53 21.37
CA GLY A 269 4.10 10.07 20.11
C GLY A 269 3.11 9.14 19.39
N PHE A 270 3.31 7.83 19.50
CA PHE A 270 2.42 6.83 18.91
C PHE A 270 1.06 6.78 19.63
N LYS A 271 1.11 6.71 20.96
CA LYS A 271 -0.05 6.60 21.84
C LYS A 271 -0.94 7.83 21.75
N GLU A 272 -0.37 9.03 21.72
CA GLU A 272 -1.14 10.26 21.59
C GLU A 272 -1.82 10.35 20.22
N ARG A 273 -1.07 10.13 19.13
CA ARG A 273 -1.58 10.36 17.76
C ARG A 273 -2.47 9.25 17.25
N PHE A 274 -2.15 8.00 17.57
CA PHE A 274 -2.84 6.83 17.02
C PHE A 274 -3.73 6.13 18.01
N LEU A 275 -3.61 6.36 19.32
CA LEU A 275 -4.49 5.73 20.31
C LEU A 275 -5.38 6.75 21.02
N GLY A 276 -5.09 8.05 20.92
CA GLY A 276 -5.88 9.12 21.53
C GLY A 276 -5.76 9.13 23.06
N ILE A 277 -4.64 8.65 23.59
CA ILE A 277 -4.36 8.62 25.02
C ILE A 277 -3.28 9.66 25.27
N SER A 278 -3.64 10.80 25.86
CA SER A 278 -2.67 11.85 26.22
C SER A 278 -1.83 11.44 27.43
N THR A 279 -0.54 11.73 27.40
CA THR A 279 0.39 11.63 28.55
C THR A 279 0.22 12.83 29.48
N GLY A 280 -1.03 13.16 29.82
CA GLY A 280 -1.36 14.29 30.69
C GLY A 280 -1.49 13.84 32.13
N ASN A 281 -0.43 14.01 32.93
CA ASN A 281 -0.56 14.14 34.38
C ASN A 281 -1.38 15.40 34.65
N SER A 282 -2.71 15.24 34.75
CA SER A 282 -3.62 16.33 35.15
C SER A 282 -3.52 16.52 36.66
N SER A 283 -2.37 17.00 37.14
CA SER A 283 -2.32 17.75 38.39
C SER A 283 -2.84 19.16 38.11
N SER A 284 -4.15 19.26 37.87
CA SER A 284 -4.83 20.55 37.97
C SER A 284 -4.77 20.98 39.44
N GLY A 285 -3.82 21.86 39.74
CA GLY A 285 -3.73 22.55 41.00
C GLY A 285 -5.02 23.34 41.26
N ALA A 286 -5.84 22.83 42.17
CA ALA A 286 -6.77 23.64 42.93
C ALA A 286 -6.10 23.93 44.28
N ALA A 287 -5.45 25.08 44.37
CA ALA A 287 -5.04 25.65 45.63
C ALA A 287 -6.28 25.91 46.49
N THR A 288 -6.47 25.10 47.54
CA THR A 288 -7.33 25.44 48.67
C THR A 288 -6.47 25.46 49.92
N THR A 289 -6.34 26.65 50.47
CA THR A 289 -5.77 26.94 51.79
C THR A 289 -6.58 26.26 52.89
N GLY A 290 -5.92 25.54 53.81
CA GLY A 290 -6.59 25.11 55.05
C GLY A 290 -5.85 24.08 55.91
N GLY A 291 -5.07 24.56 56.88
CA GLY A 291 -5.09 24.08 58.27
C GLY A 291 -4.62 22.66 58.64
N GLY A 292 -3.39 22.58 59.17
CA GLY A 292 -3.07 22.03 60.49
C GLY A 292 -3.35 20.55 60.83
N GLY A 293 -2.27 19.79 61.12
CA GLY A 293 -2.36 18.55 61.90
C GLY A 293 -1.04 17.78 62.02
N ARG A 294 -0.37 17.90 63.18
CA ARG A 294 0.78 17.07 63.62
C ARG A 294 0.31 15.62 63.88
N GLY A 295 1.09 14.63 63.44
CA GLY A 295 0.91 13.22 63.82
C GLY A 295 2.09 12.35 63.37
N SER A 296 2.61 11.51 64.27
CA SER A 296 3.90 10.81 64.23
C SER A 296 3.88 9.43 63.56
N LYS A 297 5.10 8.94 63.26
CA LYS A 297 5.59 7.53 63.17
C LYS A 297 5.49 6.75 61.84
N GLY A 298 6.64 6.64 61.17
CA GLY A 298 7.48 5.43 61.16
C GLY A 298 6.96 4.18 60.45
N GLY A 299 7.63 3.79 59.37
CA GLY A 299 7.56 2.46 58.77
C GLY A 299 8.33 2.41 57.47
N GLY A 300 9.53 1.83 57.49
CA GLY A 300 10.28 1.51 56.28
C GLY A 300 9.54 0.41 55.50
N GLY A 301 9.14 0.74 54.28
CA GLY A 301 8.63 -0.18 53.28
C GLY A 301 9.43 0.04 52.02
N ARG A 302 10.04 -1.05 51.55
CA ARG A 302 10.71 -1.16 50.25
C ARG A 302 9.72 -0.70 49.18
N GLU A 303 10.01 0.41 48.52
CA GLU A 303 9.25 0.86 47.35
C GLU A 303 9.54 -0.15 46.24
N GLU A 304 8.65 -1.13 46.08
CA GLU A 304 8.50 -1.85 44.82
C GLU A 304 8.00 -0.81 43.82
N GLU A 305 8.71 -0.62 42.71
CA GLU A 305 8.27 0.22 41.60
C GLU A 305 6.95 -0.34 41.06
N GLU A 306 5.81 0.18 41.54
CA GLU A 306 4.52 -0.01 40.88
C GLU A 306 4.57 0.71 39.53
N GLY A 307 4.93 -0.03 38.48
CA GLY A 307 4.92 0.44 37.10
C GLY A 307 3.53 0.95 36.68
N ASP A 308 3.50 1.87 35.71
CA ASP A 308 2.29 2.41 35.07
C ASP A 308 1.54 1.34 34.21
N ASP A 309 1.26 0.17 34.79
CA ASP A 309 0.57 -0.96 34.17
C ASP A 309 -0.79 -0.55 33.57
N GLY A 310 -1.45 0.43 34.19
CA GLY A 310 -2.71 0.99 33.70
C GLY A 310 -2.59 1.72 32.37
N GLY A 311 -1.45 2.39 32.12
CA GLY A 311 -1.16 3.10 30.87
C GLY A 311 -0.93 2.14 29.70
N GLU A 312 -0.19 1.05 29.93
CA GLU A 312 0.14 0.05 28.92
C GLU A 312 -1.07 -0.79 28.52
N GLU A 313 -1.85 -1.26 29.49
CA GLU A 313 -3.06 -2.04 29.19
C GLU A 313 -4.09 -1.21 28.41
N LYS A 314 -4.22 0.08 28.74
CA LYS A 314 -5.09 1.00 28.01
C LYS A 314 -4.65 1.16 26.55
N ALA A 315 -3.35 1.26 26.28
CA ALA A 315 -2.81 1.35 24.93
C ALA A 315 -3.10 0.07 24.12
N LEU A 316 -2.89 -1.10 24.70
CA LEU A 316 -3.22 -2.40 24.11
C LEU A 316 -4.69 -2.51 23.73
N ARG A 317 -5.59 -2.17 24.66
CA ARG A 317 -7.04 -2.20 24.45
C ARG A 317 -7.46 -1.23 23.35
N ALA A 318 -6.92 -0.01 23.34
CA ALA A 318 -7.20 0.99 22.31
C ALA A 318 -6.75 0.51 20.92
N PHE A 319 -5.57 -0.11 20.82
CA PHE A 319 -5.07 -0.66 19.57
C PHE A 319 -5.93 -1.83 19.06
N ALA A 320 -6.33 -2.73 19.96
CA ALA A 320 -7.20 -3.86 19.63
C ALA A 320 -8.59 -3.42 19.15
N GLU A 321 -9.19 -2.41 19.80
CA GLU A 321 -10.50 -1.89 19.39
C GLU A 321 -10.45 -1.28 17.98
N ARG A 322 -9.36 -0.56 17.64
CA ARG A 322 -9.17 0.01 16.28
C ARG A 322 -9.05 -1.06 15.19
N ASN A 323 -8.58 -2.26 15.52
CA ASN A 323 -8.40 -3.36 14.56
C ASN A 323 -9.50 -4.45 14.68
N LYS A 324 -10.55 -4.20 15.46
CA LYS A 324 -11.59 -5.17 15.82
C LYS A 324 -12.43 -5.65 14.63
N GLU A 325 -12.67 -4.80 13.64
CA GLU A 325 -13.47 -5.16 12.45
C GLU A 325 -12.87 -6.35 11.68
N GLY A 326 -11.53 -6.46 11.67
CA GLY A 326 -10.83 -7.57 11.04
C GLY A 326 -10.61 -8.79 11.95
N ALA A 327 -10.94 -8.69 13.24
CA ALA A 327 -10.56 -9.68 14.25
C ALA A 327 -11.36 -11.00 14.13
N LEU A 328 -10.75 -12.08 14.63
CA LEU A 328 -11.41 -13.36 14.79
C LEU A 328 -12.49 -13.28 15.88
N LYS A 329 -13.70 -13.77 15.56
CA LYS A 329 -14.79 -13.93 16.54
C LYS A 329 -14.42 -14.96 17.61
N THR A 330 -13.77 -16.04 17.17
CA THR A 330 -13.33 -17.14 18.01
C THR A 330 -11.86 -17.00 18.38
N ARG A 331 -11.46 -17.72 19.43
CA ARG A 331 -10.06 -17.82 19.83
C ARG A 331 -9.23 -18.50 18.73
N PRO A 332 -8.00 -18.01 18.43
CA PRO A 332 -7.09 -18.72 17.54
C PRO A 332 -6.69 -20.09 18.13
N LYS A 333 -6.45 -21.08 17.28
CA LYS A 333 -5.99 -22.41 17.74
C LYS A 333 -4.62 -22.27 18.43
N GLY A 334 -4.40 -23.06 19.49
CA GLY A 334 -3.12 -23.11 20.22
C GLY A 334 -3.06 -22.26 21.49
N PHE A 335 -4.01 -21.36 21.71
CA PHE A 335 -4.02 -20.49 22.89
C PHE A 335 -5.09 -20.89 23.90
N ILE A 336 -4.81 -20.65 25.19
CA ILE A 336 -5.77 -20.86 26.29
C ILE A 336 -6.89 -19.79 26.26
N PRO A 337 -8.10 -20.09 26.75
CA PRO A 337 -9.21 -19.13 26.74
C PRO A 337 -8.93 -17.85 27.54
N GLU A 338 -8.28 -17.97 28.71
CA GLU A 338 -8.00 -16.89 29.66
C GLU A 338 -6.62 -16.22 29.44
N HIS A 339 -6.14 -16.18 28.20
CA HIS A 339 -4.84 -15.57 27.89
C HIS A 339 -4.86 -14.03 28.09
N ARG A 340 -3.83 -13.48 28.75
CA ARG A 340 -3.66 -12.04 29.04
C ARG A 340 -3.92 -11.12 27.83
N ASP A 341 -3.33 -11.44 26.68
CA ASP A 341 -3.37 -10.61 25.45
C ASP A 341 -4.32 -11.15 24.37
N MET A 342 -5.38 -11.88 24.75
CA MET A 342 -6.32 -12.52 23.83
C MET A 342 -6.91 -11.57 22.77
N GLN A 343 -7.10 -10.31 23.12
CA GLN A 343 -7.58 -9.27 22.21
C GLN A 343 -6.63 -9.03 21.03
N LEU A 344 -5.32 -9.05 21.26
CA LEU A 344 -4.31 -8.91 20.21
C LEU A 344 -4.19 -10.18 19.37
N LEU A 345 -4.21 -11.35 20.02
CA LEU A 345 -4.10 -12.65 19.34
C LEU A 345 -5.21 -12.87 18.30
N LYS A 346 -6.40 -12.33 18.57
CA LYS A 346 -7.55 -12.40 17.64
C LYS A 346 -7.39 -11.52 16.41
N LEU A 347 -6.51 -10.52 16.43
CA LEU A 347 -6.36 -9.61 15.30
C LEU A 347 -5.88 -10.36 14.04
N LYS A 348 -6.31 -9.84 12.89
CA LYS A 348 -5.81 -10.25 11.56
C LYS A 348 -5.07 -9.13 10.85
N ASN A 349 -5.28 -7.89 11.30
CA ASN A 349 -4.64 -6.69 10.78
C ASN A 349 -3.97 -5.99 11.96
N PHE A 350 -2.78 -5.46 11.71
CA PHE A 350 -2.00 -4.71 12.70
C PHE A 350 -1.72 -3.34 12.11
N THR A 351 -2.77 -2.53 12.03
CA THR A 351 -2.73 -1.23 11.33
C THR A 351 -3.19 -0.10 12.23
N VAL A 352 -2.63 1.09 12.01
CA VAL A 352 -3.07 2.34 12.60
C VAL A 352 -3.25 3.40 11.52
N GLY A 353 -4.10 4.37 11.80
CA GLY A 353 -4.33 5.51 10.93
C GLY A 353 -4.79 6.73 11.71
N ARG A 354 -4.37 7.90 11.23
CA ARG A 354 -4.76 9.21 11.73
C ARG A 354 -5.39 9.98 10.57
N LYS A 355 -6.62 10.45 10.78
CA LYS A 355 -7.26 11.38 9.83
C LYS A 355 -6.47 12.68 9.79
N VAL A 356 -6.32 13.21 8.59
CA VAL A 356 -5.61 14.46 8.32
C VAL A 356 -6.56 15.37 7.55
N ALA A 357 -6.55 16.67 7.83
CA ALA A 357 -7.39 17.61 7.11
C ALA A 357 -6.90 17.76 5.66
N ASP A 358 -7.81 17.93 4.71
CA ASP A 358 -7.48 18.10 3.28
C ASP A 358 -6.48 19.25 3.06
N GLY A 359 -6.63 20.33 3.85
CA GLY A 359 -5.77 21.51 3.78
C GLY A 359 -4.28 21.22 4.04
N VAL A 360 -3.97 20.16 4.80
CA VAL A 360 -2.58 19.75 5.04
C VAL A 360 -1.88 19.41 3.74
N PHE A 361 -2.56 18.76 2.78
CA PHE A 361 -1.93 18.39 1.51
C PHE A 361 -1.71 19.57 0.57
N THR A 362 -2.39 20.69 0.80
CA THR A 362 -2.25 21.93 0.01
C THR A 362 -1.36 22.98 0.68
N ASP A 363 -0.99 22.77 1.95
CA ASP A 363 -0.19 23.71 2.73
C ASP A 363 1.31 23.55 2.44
N VAL A 364 2.06 24.64 2.53
CA VAL A 364 3.52 24.67 2.32
C VAL A 364 4.26 23.81 3.36
N ARG A 365 3.70 23.68 4.57
CA ARG A 365 4.24 22.85 5.66
C ARG A 365 3.54 21.49 5.79
N GLY A 366 2.73 21.15 4.80
CA GLY A 366 1.91 19.95 4.79
C GLY A 366 2.71 18.66 4.93
N GLN A 367 3.79 18.57 4.19
CA GLN A 367 4.64 17.38 4.19
C GLN A 367 5.39 17.18 5.51
N GLU A 368 5.74 18.25 6.23
CA GLU A 368 6.32 18.16 7.57
C GLU A 368 5.33 17.53 8.56
N GLU A 369 4.04 17.84 8.46
CA GLU A 369 3.04 17.19 9.29
C GLU A 369 2.91 15.70 8.94
N VAL A 370 2.86 15.36 7.64
CA VAL A 370 2.81 13.95 7.21
C VAL A 370 4.05 13.19 7.67
N ALA A 371 5.24 13.78 7.51
CA ALA A 371 6.51 13.19 7.94
C ALA A 371 6.59 13.04 9.47
N SER A 372 6.05 14.00 10.24
CA SER A 372 5.94 13.85 11.70
C SER A 372 5.09 12.64 12.05
N VAL A 373 3.90 12.50 11.44
CA VAL A 373 3.00 11.36 11.70
C VAL A 373 3.66 10.03 11.33
N VAL A 374 4.46 10.00 10.26
CA VAL A 374 5.28 8.84 9.89
C VAL A 374 6.35 8.54 10.95
N GLY A 375 7.03 9.57 11.44
CA GLY A 375 8.04 9.48 12.50
C GLY A 375 7.54 8.75 13.75
N ASP A 376 6.31 9.07 14.19
CA ASP A 376 5.73 8.41 15.36
C ASP A 376 5.35 6.93 15.11
N MET A 377 5.26 6.49 13.85
CA MET A 377 5.00 5.09 13.49
C MET A 377 6.28 4.26 13.36
N VAL A 378 7.46 4.87 13.27
CA VAL A 378 8.72 4.17 12.95
C VAL A 378 8.94 2.99 13.90
N GLY A 379 8.88 3.22 15.21
CA GLY A 379 9.06 2.14 16.20
C GLY A 379 8.07 0.99 16.04
N PHE A 380 6.81 1.29 15.68
CA PHE A 380 5.79 0.27 15.42
C PHE A 380 6.06 -0.52 14.13
N ILE A 381 6.41 0.16 13.04
CA ILE A 381 6.74 -0.48 11.75
C ILE A 381 8.00 -1.33 11.87
N THR A 382 9.05 -0.82 12.52
CA THR A 382 10.29 -1.58 12.79
C THR A 382 9.98 -2.84 13.60
N HIS A 383 9.16 -2.74 14.65
CA HIS A 383 8.78 -3.89 15.46
C HIS A 383 8.04 -4.97 14.65
N LEU A 384 7.04 -4.57 13.86
CA LEU A 384 6.32 -5.50 12.99
C LEU A 384 7.26 -6.18 12.00
N ASN A 385 8.15 -5.40 11.35
CA ASN A 385 9.10 -5.91 10.37
C ASN A 385 10.09 -6.91 10.97
N ARG A 386 10.62 -6.65 12.17
CA ARG A 386 11.48 -7.59 12.89
C ARG A 386 10.82 -8.95 13.12
N ILE A 387 9.52 -8.96 13.41
CA ILE A 387 8.79 -10.21 13.64
C ILE A 387 8.58 -10.97 12.32
N VAL A 388 8.11 -10.29 11.28
CA VAL A 388 7.70 -10.99 10.04
C VAL A 388 8.88 -11.34 9.14
N MET A 389 9.88 -10.46 9.09
CA MET A 389 11.08 -10.53 8.25
C MET A 389 12.30 -10.02 9.05
N PRO A 390 12.82 -10.83 10.00
CA PRO A 390 14.00 -10.45 10.78
C PRO A 390 15.22 -10.26 9.88
N ASP A 391 16.04 -9.26 10.19
CA ASP A 391 17.27 -9.00 9.46
C ASP A 391 18.32 -10.08 9.82
N PRO A 392 19.17 -10.52 8.87
CA PRO A 392 20.19 -11.54 9.16
C PRO A 392 21.17 -11.05 10.23
N GLY A 393 21.25 -11.76 11.35
CA GLY A 393 22.11 -11.40 12.50
C GLY A 393 21.45 -10.49 13.54
N ASP A 394 20.16 -10.15 13.38
CA ASP A 394 19.32 -9.61 14.45
C ASP A 394 18.85 -10.78 15.36
N ASP A 395 19.80 -11.63 15.76
CA ASP A 395 19.56 -12.70 16.73
C ASP A 395 19.33 -12.02 18.08
N ASP A 396 18.07 -12.09 18.52
CA ASP A 396 17.47 -11.50 19.72
C ASP A 396 18.08 -11.98 21.07
N GLU A 397 19.39 -12.19 21.16
CA GLU A 397 20.10 -12.61 22.38
C GLU A 397 20.62 -11.43 23.24
N SER A 398 20.48 -10.17 22.79
CA SER A 398 21.11 -9.03 23.50
C SER A 398 20.21 -8.24 24.45
N ASP A 399 18.95 -8.66 24.65
CA ASP A 399 18.08 -8.08 25.68
C ASP A 399 17.78 -9.13 26.76
N GLU A 400 18.75 -9.99 27.11
CA GLU A 400 18.72 -10.67 28.41
C GLU A 400 18.71 -9.58 29.48
N ASP A 401 17.69 -9.63 30.32
CA ASP A 401 17.44 -8.67 31.40
C ASP A 401 18.74 -8.34 32.14
N GLU A 402 19.13 -7.06 32.17
CA GLU A 402 20.10 -6.52 33.13
C GLU A 402 19.50 -6.53 34.55
N ASP A 403 18.93 -7.67 34.96
CA ASP A 403 18.64 -8.03 36.35
C ASP A 403 19.66 -9.10 36.76
N GLY A 404 20.93 -8.81 36.52
CA GLY A 404 22.06 -9.54 37.08
C GLY A 404 22.35 -8.97 38.46
N ASP A 405 21.70 -9.54 39.47
CA ASP A 405 22.02 -9.34 40.89
C ASP A 405 23.55 -9.42 41.10
N GLU A 406 24.18 -8.30 41.46
CA GLU A 406 25.50 -8.32 42.09
C GLU A 406 25.32 -8.74 43.55
N ASP A 407 25.59 -10.03 43.82
CA ASP A 407 25.68 -10.65 45.16
C ASP A 407 26.71 -9.99 46.09
#